data_AF-A0A1D9QJN6-F1
#
_entry.id   AF-A0A1D9QJN6-F1
#
_cell.length_a   1.000
_cell.length_b   1.000
_cell.length_c   1.000
_cell.angle_alpha   90.00
_cell.angle_beta   90.00
_cell.angle_gamma   90.00
#
_symmetry.space_group_name_H-M   'P 1'
#
loop_
_entity.id
_entity.type
_entity.pdbx_description
1 polymer ?
#
loop_
_entity_poly.entity_id
_entity_poly.type
_entity_poly.pdbx_seq_one_letter_code
_entity_poly.pdbx_strand_id
1 'polypeptide(L)'
;MNSPLLGFLSTILVLQPYFNAVEADSYPLHPPDAVDKLATKGLAKLAAYQAMHDPNDTCTVKTAIKRRECDLSGAHRIAYTNAVLCLQSKESITPPELVPGARSRYDYFFATHMNQTYIIHGTRNFLAWHRYYIYTYEKALREECGYKGYQPICSRSNILSTVAGAPPPFDIIPPGVGGGCVTTGPFKNTTVHLGPLSGTISGTPVNPQANGFGYNPRYLRRDVDVHSAAVRKTNYTHDLIANPSNADIY
;
A
#
# COMPACT_ATOMS: atom_id res chain seq x y z
N MET A 1 11.81 58.35 7.34
CA MET A 1 12.66 57.23 7.81
C MET A 1 11.76 56.03 8.01
N ASN A 2 11.90 55.02 7.14
CA ASN A 2 11.02 53.86 7.06
C ASN A 2 11.32 52.85 8.19
N SER A 3 10.26 52.39 8.85
CA SER A 3 10.32 51.39 9.94
C SER A 3 10.04 49.98 9.37
N PRO A 4 10.85 48.94 9.68
CA PRO A 4 10.68 47.59 9.15
C PRO A 4 9.95 46.70 10.16
N LEU A 5 8.62 46.58 10.09
CA LEU A 5 7.89 45.68 11.00
C LEU A 5 6.59 45.07 10.44
N LEU A 6 6.35 45.16 9.13
CA LEU A 6 5.11 44.66 8.51
C LEU A 6 5.25 43.34 7.72
N GLY A 7 6.43 42.71 7.71
CA GLY A 7 6.70 41.51 6.90
C GLY A 7 6.36 40.16 7.52
N PHE A 8 6.18 40.05 8.84
CA PHE A 8 6.09 38.76 9.54
C PHE A 8 4.67 38.32 9.93
N LEU A 9 3.67 39.20 9.83
CA LEU A 9 2.29 38.88 10.21
C LEU A 9 1.43 38.34 9.05
N SER A 10 1.87 38.51 7.79
CA SER A 10 1.06 38.13 6.62
C SER A 10 1.12 36.65 6.25
N THR A 11 2.10 35.88 6.74
CA THR A 11 2.24 34.45 6.43
C THR A 11 1.41 33.56 7.36
N ILE A 12 0.99 34.07 8.52
CA ILE A 12 0.21 33.30 9.51
C ILE A 12 -1.28 33.27 9.14
N LEU A 13 -1.82 34.33 8.54
CA LEU A 13 -3.26 34.40 8.20
C LEU A 13 -3.66 33.60 6.95
N VAL A 14 -2.74 33.26 6.05
CA VAL A 14 -3.09 32.50 4.83
C VAL A 14 -3.33 31.02 5.12
N LEU A 15 -2.93 30.53 6.31
CA LEU A 15 -3.04 29.12 6.69
C LEU A 15 -4.22 28.80 7.63
N GLN A 16 -4.93 29.79 8.18
CA GLN A 16 -6.01 29.55 9.14
C GLN A 16 -7.25 28.82 8.61
N PRO A 17 -7.68 28.91 7.33
CA PRO A 17 -8.87 28.17 6.90
C PRO A 17 -8.60 26.69 6.59
N TYR A 18 -7.35 26.20 6.67
CA TYR A 18 -7.03 24.78 6.41
C TYR A 18 -7.31 23.84 7.60
N PHE A 19 -7.71 24.38 8.76
CA PHE A 19 -8.03 23.59 9.96
C PHE A 19 -9.51 23.19 10.09
N ASN A 20 -10.39 23.68 9.21
CA ASN A 20 -11.80 23.33 9.26
C ASN A 20 -12.17 22.35 8.13
N ALA A 21 -11.66 21.13 8.24
CA ALA A 21 -12.23 19.98 7.54
C ALA A 21 -12.61 18.94 8.59
N VAL A 22 -13.88 19.02 9.02
CA VAL A 22 -14.69 17.97 9.66
C VAL A 22 -14.04 17.27 10.86
N GLU A 23 -14.56 17.60 12.04
CA GLU A 23 -14.24 17.01 13.32
C GLU A 23 -14.49 15.47 13.36
N ALA A 24 -13.58 14.79 14.06
CA ALA A 24 -13.69 13.44 14.65
C ALA A 24 -13.77 12.22 13.71
N ASP A 25 -12.59 11.65 13.40
CA ASP A 25 -12.35 10.23 13.67
C ASP A 25 -10.84 9.91 13.66
N SER A 26 -10.29 9.87 14.88
CA SER A 26 -8.90 9.58 15.27
C SER A 26 -7.81 10.56 14.79
N TYR A 27 -7.20 11.27 15.74
CA TYR A 27 -5.78 11.63 15.65
C TYR A 27 -4.99 10.39 15.22
N PRO A 28 -3.92 10.52 14.41
CA PRO A 28 -3.04 9.39 14.16
C PRO A 28 -2.63 8.81 15.52
N LEU A 29 -2.71 7.48 15.68
CA LEU A 29 -2.38 6.78 16.93
C LEU A 29 -0.95 7.06 17.42
N HIS A 30 -0.13 7.70 16.58
CA HIS A 30 1.26 8.04 16.82
C HIS A 30 1.59 9.45 16.28
N PRO A 31 2.55 10.15 16.92
CA PRO A 31 3.02 11.45 16.44
C PRO A 31 3.68 11.35 15.05
N PRO A 32 3.68 12.44 14.25
CA PRO A 32 4.28 12.44 12.92
C PRO A 32 5.78 12.10 12.93
N ASP A 33 6.18 11.16 12.08
CA ASP A 33 7.58 10.76 11.91
C ASP A 33 8.34 11.64 10.88
N ALA A 34 9.59 11.28 10.55
CA ALA A 34 10.41 12.04 9.60
C ALA A 34 9.85 12.00 8.16
N VAL A 35 9.25 10.88 7.75
CA VAL A 35 8.64 10.72 6.43
C VAL A 35 7.31 11.48 6.37
N ASP A 36 6.52 11.48 7.45
CA ASP A 36 5.31 12.31 7.57
C ASP A 36 5.61 13.81 7.38
N LYS A 37 6.73 14.28 7.95
CA LYS A 37 7.20 15.66 7.79
C LYS A 37 7.64 15.96 6.35
N LEU A 38 8.35 15.03 5.69
CA LEU A 38 8.70 15.17 4.27
C LEU A 38 7.45 15.21 3.39
N ALA A 39 6.48 14.33 3.63
CA ALA A 39 5.22 14.29 2.89
C ALA A 39 4.47 15.62 3.03
N THR A 40 4.43 16.19 4.23
CA THR A 40 3.83 17.51 4.49
C THR A 40 4.51 18.62 3.69
N LYS A 41 5.85 18.64 3.67
CA LYS A 41 6.62 19.60 2.85
C LYS A 41 6.36 19.42 1.35
N GLY A 42 6.30 18.17 0.88
CA GLY A 42 5.99 17.83 -0.51
C GLY A 42 4.60 18.30 -0.93
N LEU A 43 3.60 18.09 -0.07
CA LEU A 43 2.23 18.53 -0.31
C LEU A 43 2.12 20.06 -0.40
N ALA A 44 2.83 20.80 0.47
CA ALA A 44 2.87 22.26 0.40
C ALA A 44 3.49 22.77 -0.91
N LYS A 45 4.58 22.13 -1.38
CA LYS A 45 5.19 22.45 -2.68
C LYS A 45 4.25 22.16 -3.84
N LEU A 46 3.55 21.02 -3.81
CA LEU A 46 2.54 20.68 -4.81
C LEU A 46 1.41 21.70 -4.83
N ALA A 47 0.88 22.07 -3.67
CA ALA A 47 -0.17 23.09 -3.56
C ALA A 47 0.25 24.43 -4.17
N ALA A 48 1.48 24.89 -3.88
CA ALA A 48 2.03 26.11 -4.46
C ALA A 48 2.23 26.01 -5.98
N TYR A 49 2.70 24.86 -6.47
CA TYR A 49 2.84 24.60 -7.91
C TYR A 49 1.48 24.68 -8.63
N GLN A 50 0.48 23.96 -8.13
CA GLN A 50 -0.88 23.95 -8.70
C GLN A 50 -1.51 25.35 -8.69
N ALA A 51 -1.31 26.13 -7.63
CA ALA A 51 -1.83 27.49 -7.57
C ALA A 51 -1.27 28.42 -8.66
N MET A 52 -0.07 28.14 -9.16
CA MET A 52 0.58 28.92 -10.23
C MET A 52 0.33 28.37 -11.63
N HIS A 53 0.07 27.07 -11.78
CA HIS A 53 0.06 26.40 -13.09
C HIS A 53 -1.29 25.77 -13.47
N ASP A 54 -2.19 25.52 -12.51
CA ASP A 54 -3.44 24.77 -12.74
C ASP A 54 -4.68 25.60 -12.31
N PRO A 55 -5.00 26.72 -12.99
CA PRO A 55 -6.03 27.67 -12.53
C PRO A 55 -7.48 27.17 -12.65
N ASN A 56 -7.75 26.08 -13.37
CA ASN A 56 -9.10 25.60 -13.69
C ASN A 56 -9.33 24.11 -13.41
N ASP A 57 -8.48 23.46 -12.62
CA ASP A 57 -8.50 22.00 -12.55
C ASP A 57 -9.45 21.44 -11.47
N THR A 58 -10.13 20.34 -11.79
CA THR A 58 -11.03 19.62 -10.86
C THR A 58 -10.25 18.71 -9.89
N CYS A 59 -8.98 18.42 -10.21
CA CYS A 59 -8.06 17.61 -9.41
C CYS A 59 -7.00 18.49 -8.72
N THR A 60 -7.29 18.90 -7.47
CA THR A 60 -6.39 19.75 -6.67
C THR A 60 -6.00 19.06 -5.38
N VAL A 61 -4.97 19.54 -4.70
CA VAL A 61 -4.67 19.11 -3.32
C VAL A 61 -5.87 19.21 -2.36
N LYS A 62 -6.86 20.08 -2.64
CA LYS A 62 -8.07 20.24 -1.84
C LYS A 62 -9.12 19.17 -2.12
N THR A 63 -9.20 18.70 -3.37
CA THR A 63 -10.15 17.67 -3.82
C THR A 63 -9.54 16.26 -3.84
N ALA A 64 -8.22 16.16 -3.64
CA ALA A 64 -7.50 14.91 -3.62
C ALA A 64 -7.95 14.01 -2.46
N ILE A 65 -8.04 12.72 -2.75
CA ILE A 65 -8.34 11.69 -1.76
C ILE A 65 -7.18 11.56 -0.77
N LYS A 66 -7.46 11.76 0.52
CA LYS A 66 -6.52 11.49 1.61
C LYS A 66 -6.63 10.03 2.03
N ARG A 67 -5.59 9.24 1.74
CA ARG A 67 -5.46 7.87 2.25
C ARG A 67 -4.97 7.89 3.70
N ARG A 68 -5.43 6.92 4.49
CA ARG A 68 -5.09 6.78 5.91
C ARG A 68 -4.10 5.64 6.10
N GLU A 69 -3.35 5.72 7.20
CA GLU A 69 -2.53 4.59 7.64
C GLU A 69 -3.42 3.38 7.97
N CYS A 70 -2.84 2.18 7.94
CA CYS A 70 -3.58 0.94 8.11
C CYS A 70 -3.88 0.59 9.57
N ASP A 71 -3.54 1.49 10.49
CA ASP A 71 -3.97 1.54 11.89
C ASP A 71 -5.43 2.03 12.02
N LEU A 72 -6.30 1.53 11.14
CA LEU A 72 -7.71 1.89 11.06
C LEU A 72 -8.45 1.56 12.36
N SER A 73 -9.42 2.42 12.73
CA SER A 73 -10.37 2.13 13.81
C SER A 73 -11.13 0.83 13.55
N GLY A 74 -11.69 0.23 14.61
CA GLY A 74 -12.36 -1.08 14.53
C GLY A 74 -13.41 -1.16 13.41
N ALA A 75 -14.29 -0.16 13.31
CA ALA A 75 -15.33 -0.11 12.29
C ALA A 75 -14.76 0.02 10.86
N HIS A 76 -13.79 0.92 10.64
CA HIS A 76 -13.17 1.09 9.33
C HIS A 76 -12.39 -0.16 8.89
N ARG A 77 -11.69 -0.82 9.81
CA ARG A 77 -10.97 -2.07 9.55
C ARG A 77 -11.92 -3.20 9.17
N ILE A 78 -13.07 -3.31 9.85
CA ILE A 78 -14.10 -4.30 9.51
C ILE A 78 -14.70 -3.97 8.13
N ALA A 79 -15.03 -2.70 7.86
CA ALA A 79 -15.59 -2.30 6.57
C ALA A 79 -14.66 -2.62 5.39
N TYR A 80 -13.35 -2.32 5.52
CA TYR A 80 -12.36 -2.69 4.51
C TYR A 80 -12.26 -4.21 4.34
N THR A 81 -12.16 -4.94 5.46
CA THR A 81 -12.08 -6.40 5.47
C THR A 81 -13.28 -7.04 4.76
N ASN A 82 -14.50 -6.59 5.05
CA ASN A 82 -15.72 -7.08 4.44
C ASN A 82 -15.75 -6.82 2.93
N ALA A 83 -15.23 -5.67 2.48
CA ALA A 83 -15.12 -5.37 1.06
C ALA A 83 -14.15 -6.32 0.35
N VAL A 84 -13.01 -6.65 0.96
CA VAL A 84 -12.06 -7.63 0.42
C VAL A 84 -12.69 -9.02 0.34
N LEU A 85 -13.38 -9.47 1.40
CA LEU A 85 -14.09 -10.75 1.41
C LEU A 85 -15.19 -10.80 0.34
N CYS A 86 -15.92 -9.70 0.14
CA CYS A 86 -16.88 -9.56 -0.96
C CYS A 86 -16.21 -9.72 -2.34
N LEU A 87 -15.03 -9.13 -2.54
CA LEU A 87 -14.31 -9.27 -3.81
C LEU A 87 -13.82 -10.71 -4.03
N GLN A 88 -13.49 -11.42 -2.94
CA GLN A 88 -13.18 -12.86 -2.98
C GLN A 88 -14.41 -13.74 -3.28
N SER A 89 -15.62 -13.28 -2.98
CA SER A 89 -16.85 -14.06 -3.24
C SER A 89 -17.47 -13.80 -4.61
N LYS A 90 -17.14 -12.69 -5.28
CA LYS A 90 -17.65 -12.40 -6.63
C LYS A 90 -16.96 -13.24 -7.68
N GLU A 91 -17.68 -13.64 -8.73
CA GLU A 91 -17.15 -14.44 -9.84
C GLU A 91 -16.00 -13.74 -10.59
N SER A 92 -15.03 -14.53 -11.06
CA SER A 92 -13.97 -14.03 -11.93
C SER A 92 -14.53 -13.50 -13.26
N ILE A 93 -14.02 -12.35 -13.74
CA ILE A 93 -14.28 -11.87 -15.11
C ILE A 93 -13.19 -12.33 -16.09
N THR A 94 -12.12 -12.94 -15.60
CA THR A 94 -11.02 -13.39 -16.45
C THR A 94 -11.53 -14.54 -17.32
N PRO A 95 -11.31 -14.49 -18.65
CA PRO A 95 -11.69 -15.59 -19.52
C PRO A 95 -11.02 -16.91 -19.08
N PRO A 96 -11.79 -18.01 -18.88
CA PRO A 96 -11.26 -19.27 -18.37
C PRO A 96 -10.14 -19.88 -19.23
N GLU A 97 -10.13 -19.59 -20.52
CA GLU A 97 -9.11 -20.02 -21.47
C GLU A 97 -7.75 -19.33 -21.23
N LEU A 98 -7.75 -18.11 -20.66
CA LEU A 98 -6.55 -17.37 -20.32
C LEU A 98 -6.04 -17.74 -18.92
N VAL A 99 -6.97 -17.87 -17.95
CA VAL A 99 -6.62 -18.16 -16.56
C VAL A 99 -7.58 -19.20 -15.97
N PRO A 100 -7.37 -20.50 -16.26
CA PRO A 100 -8.29 -21.57 -15.85
C PRO A 100 -8.48 -21.72 -14.34
N GLY A 101 -7.50 -21.27 -13.55
CA GLY A 101 -7.53 -21.32 -12.10
C GLY A 101 -8.27 -20.17 -11.42
N ALA A 102 -8.64 -19.10 -12.13
CA ALA A 102 -9.32 -17.98 -11.51
C ALA A 102 -10.74 -18.37 -11.06
N ARG A 103 -11.14 -18.00 -9.84
CA ARG A 103 -12.49 -18.26 -9.30
C ARG A 103 -13.20 -17.00 -8.88
N SER A 104 -12.46 -15.94 -8.59
CA SER A 104 -13.01 -14.71 -8.03
C SER A 104 -12.58 -13.42 -8.73
N ARG A 105 -13.32 -12.32 -8.51
CA ARG A 105 -12.86 -10.97 -8.87
C ARG A 105 -11.54 -10.64 -8.20
N TYR A 106 -11.30 -11.17 -7.01
CA TYR A 106 -10.01 -11.06 -6.34
C TYR A 106 -8.90 -11.69 -7.18
N ASP A 107 -9.10 -12.91 -7.71
CA ASP A 107 -8.12 -13.61 -8.56
C ASP A 107 -7.77 -12.88 -9.85
N TYR A 108 -8.67 -12.04 -10.40
CA TYR A 108 -8.37 -11.18 -11.56
C TYR A 108 -7.14 -10.30 -11.30
N PHE A 109 -7.10 -9.66 -10.12
CA PHE A 109 -5.98 -8.80 -9.74
C PHE A 109 -4.67 -9.60 -9.61
N PHE A 110 -4.72 -10.78 -8.98
CA PHE A 110 -3.56 -11.68 -8.90
C PHE A 110 -3.07 -12.11 -10.27
N ALA A 111 -3.98 -12.55 -11.14
CA ALA A 111 -3.65 -12.99 -12.48
C ALA A 111 -3.00 -11.87 -13.31
N THR A 112 -3.53 -10.65 -13.26
CA THR A 112 -2.94 -9.49 -13.94
C THR A 112 -1.53 -9.19 -13.44
N HIS A 113 -1.33 -9.19 -12.11
CA HIS A 113 -0.02 -8.94 -11.52
C HIS A 113 0.99 -10.04 -11.87
N MET A 114 0.57 -11.31 -11.79
CA MET A 114 1.38 -12.47 -12.18
C MET A 114 1.78 -12.40 -13.67
N ASN A 115 0.83 -12.10 -14.56
CA ASN A 115 1.07 -12.02 -16.00
C ASN A 115 2.09 -10.94 -16.38
N GLN A 116 2.04 -9.79 -15.69
CA GLN A 116 2.86 -8.63 -16.01
C GLN A 116 4.13 -8.52 -15.15
N THR A 117 4.40 -9.50 -14.26
CA THR A 117 5.45 -9.40 -13.24
C THR A 117 6.83 -9.01 -13.79
N TYR A 118 7.18 -9.49 -14.99
CA TYR A 118 8.48 -9.23 -15.64
C TYR A 118 8.59 -7.87 -16.34
N ILE A 119 7.49 -7.14 -16.50
CA ILE A 119 7.45 -5.81 -17.14
C ILE A 119 7.00 -4.70 -16.18
N ILE A 120 6.79 -5.04 -14.90
CA ILE A 120 6.36 -4.11 -13.86
C ILE A 120 7.34 -4.01 -12.70
N HIS A 121 8.33 -4.91 -12.55
CA HIS A 121 9.35 -4.90 -11.50
C HIS A 121 10.74 -4.66 -12.10
N GLY A 122 11.57 -3.83 -11.45
CA GLY A 122 12.87 -3.44 -11.98
C GLY A 122 12.78 -2.58 -13.25
N THR A 123 11.62 -1.94 -13.47
CA THR A 123 11.32 -1.16 -14.67
C THR A 123 10.96 0.28 -14.34
N ARG A 124 11.07 1.18 -15.33
CA ARG A 124 10.73 2.62 -15.19
C ARG A 124 9.27 2.88 -14.82
N ASN A 125 8.37 1.98 -15.21
CA ASN A 125 6.94 2.09 -14.93
C ASN A 125 6.53 1.47 -13.59
N PHE A 126 7.43 0.87 -12.80
CA PHE A 126 7.12 0.19 -11.53
C PHE A 126 6.19 1.03 -10.63
N LEU A 127 6.58 2.27 -10.31
CA LEU A 127 5.81 3.13 -9.41
C LEU A 127 4.45 3.53 -10.00
N ALA A 128 4.40 3.86 -11.29
CA ALA A 128 3.18 4.30 -11.95
C ALA A 128 2.18 3.15 -12.11
N TRP A 129 2.67 1.96 -12.49
CA TRP A 129 1.86 0.76 -12.67
C TRP A 129 1.24 0.32 -11.33
N HIS A 130 2.02 0.25 -10.25
CA HIS A 130 1.50 -0.14 -8.94
C HIS A 130 0.52 0.89 -8.38
N ARG A 131 0.76 2.19 -8.60
CA ARG A 131 -0.21 3.25 -8.25
C ARG A 131 -1.54 3.03 -8.96
N TYR A 132 -1.51 2.74 -10.26
CA TYR A 132 -2.72 2.50 -11.04
C TYR A 132 -3.42 1.18 -10.65
N TYR A 133 -2.65 0.12 -10.41
CA TYR A 133 -3.16 -1.18 -9.95
C TYR A 133 -3.89 -1.08 -8.61
N ILE A 134 -3.32 -0.36 -7.63
CA ILE A 134 -3.98 -0.14 -6.34
C ILE A 134 -5.23 0.73 -6.50
N TYR A 135 -5.19 1.72 -7.38
CA TYR A 135 -6.37 2.55 -7.68
C TYR A 135 -7.52 1.75 -8.29
N THR A 136 -7.25 0.86 -9.26
CA THR A 136 -8.29 0.01 -9.86
C THR A 136 -8.82 -1.03 -8.85
N TYR A 137 -7.96 -1.54 -7.98
CA TYR A 137 -8.37 -2.40 -6.86
C TYR A 137 -9.29 -1.66 -5.89
N GLU A 138 -8.92 -0.44 -5.49
CA GLU A 138 -9.75 0.43 -4.64
C GLU A 138 -11.11 0.71 -5.30
N LYS A 139 -11.13 1.02 -6.61
CA LYS A 139 -12.38 1.17 -7.36
C LYS A 139 -13.24 -0.08 -7.31
N ALA A 140 -12.68 -1.27 -7.52
CA ALA A 140 -13.44 -2.51 -7.44
C ALA A 140 -14.05 -2.73 -6.04
N LEU A 141 -13.31 -2.45 -4.97
CA LEU A 141 -13.85 -2.50 -3.60
C LEU A 141 -15.03 -1.53 -3.42
N ARG A 142 -14.93 -0.32 -3.96
CA ARG A 142 -15.94 0.74 -3.78
C ARG A 142 -17.18 0.52 -4.65
N GLU A 143 -16.97 0.23 -5.93
CA GLU A 143 -18.02 0.17 -6.96
C GLU A 143 -18.70 -1.21 -6.98
N GLU A 144 -17.97 -2.30 -6.74
CA GLU A 144 -18.54 -3.65 -6.79
C GLU A 144 -18.96 -4.15 -5.40
N CYS A 145 -18.26 -3.73 -4.34
CA CYS A 145 -18.47 -4.22 -2.97
C CYS A 145 -18.94 -3.13 -1.99
N GLY A 146 -19.28 -1.94 -2.48
CA GLY A 146 -19.91 -0.88 -1.70
C GLY A 146 -19.01 -0.24 -0.63
N TYR A 147 -17.70 -0.49 -0.65
CA TYR A 147 -16.76 0.12 0.29
C TYR A 147 -16.81 1.65 0.17
N LYS A 148 -16.94 2.34 1.31
CA LYS A 148 -17.00 3.82 1.33
C LYS A 148 -15.66 4.47 1.67
N GLY A 149 -14.75 3.70 2.25
CA GLY A 149 -13.39 4.15 2.54
C GLY A 149 -12.47 4.07 1.32
N TYR A 150 -11.20 4.38 1.53
CA TYR A 150 -10.15 4.32 0.51
C TYR A 150 -9.11 3.26 0.91
N GLN A 151 -8.22 2.91 -0.01
CA GLN A 151 -7.17 1.93 0.26
C GLN A 151 -6.30 2.44 1.43
N PRO A 152 -6.14 1.66 2.51
CA PRO A 152 -5.22 2.01 3.59
C PRO A 152 -3.77 1.82 3.12
N ILE A 153 -2.88 2.69 3.59
CA ILE A 153 -1.44 2.58 3.39
C ILE A 153 -0.87 2.01 4.69
N CYS A 154 -0.03 0.97 4.62
CA CYS A 154 0.78 0.58 5.76
C CYS A 154 2.17 1.13 5.50
N SER A 155 2.48 2.39 5.85
CA SER A 155 3.84 2.93 5.69
C SER A 155 4.67 2.77 6.97
N ARG A 156 3.99 2.71 8.11
CA ARG A 156 4.64 2.59 9.42
C ARG A 156 5.05 1.15 9.74
N SER A 157 6.22 1.03 10.33
CA SER A 157 6.71 -0.22 10.91
C SER A 157 6.27 -0.31 12.36
N ASN A 158 4.97 -0.51 12.56
CA ASN A 158 4.42 -0.77 13.90
C ASN A 158 4.55 -2.26 14.29
N ILE A 159 5.21 -3.07 13.46
CA ILE A 159 5.56 -4.44 13.77
C ILE A 159 7.01 -4.44 14.24
N LEU A 160 7.15 -4.49 15.57
CA LEU A 160 8.35 -4.81 16.37
C LEU A 160 9.17 -3.62 16.87
N SER A 161 8.99 -3.34 18.15
CA SER A 161 10.03 -2.83 19.05
C SER A 161 11.30 -3.67 18.88
N THR A 162 12.43 -2.99 18.64
CA THR A 162 13.81 -3.51 18.71
C THR A 162 14.04 -4.87 18.05
N VAL A 163 14.33 -4.87 16.75
CA VAL A 163 14.96 -6.03 16.09
C VAL A 163 16.42 -5.67 15.80
N ALA A 164 17.33 -6.43 16.41
CA ALA A 164 18.76 -6.37 16.07
C ALA A 164 18.93 -6.74 14.59
N GLY A 165 19.75 -5.96 13.87
CA GLY A 165 19.93 -6.14 12.42
C GLY A 165 20.33 -7.56 12.05
N ALA A 166 19.85 -8.05 10.92
CA ALA A 166 20.28 -9.33 10.36
C ALA A 166 21.79 -9.26 10.01
N PRO A 167 22.61 -10.23 10.45
CA PRO A 167 24.02 -10.29 10.06
C PRO A 167 24.14 -10.70 8.57
N PRO A 168 25.18 -10.24 7.86
CA PRO A 168 25.46 -10.69 6.49
C PRO A 168 25.63 -12.22 6.40
N PRO A 169 25.28 -12.85 5.26
CA PRO A 169 24.78 -12.22 4.04
C PRO A 169 23.29 -11.85 4.15
N PHE A 170 22.95 -10.64 3.67
CA PHE A 170 21.58 -10.09 3.64
C PHE A 170 20.59 -10.91 2.78
N ASP A 171 21.08 -11.97 2.10
CA ASP A 171 20.31 -12.82 1.18
C ASP A 171 19.67 -14.04 1.86
N ILE A 172 19.98 -14.31 3.13
CA ILE A 172 19.34 -15.41 3.88
C ILE A 172 18.52 -14.81 5.01
N ILE A 173 17.23 -14.64 4.75
CA ILE A 173 16.24 -14.28 5.75
C ILE A 173 15.83 -15.58 6.47
N PRO A 174 16.13 -15.73 7.79
CA PRO A 174 15.67 -16.89 8.54
C PRO A 174 14.13 -16.95 8.53
N PRO A 175 13.53 -18.16 8.61
CA PRO A 175 12.09 -18.26 8.82
C PRO A 175 11.67 -17.57 10.11
N GLY A 176 10.48 -16.96 10.08
CA GLY A 176 9.84 -16.40 11.26
C GLY A 176 9.19 -17.49 12.13
N VAL A 177 8.24 -17.07 12.96
CA VAL A 177 7.55 -17.97 13.90
C VAL A 177 6.33 -18.68 13.29
N GLY A 178 6.07 -18.50 11.99
CA GLY A 178 4.89 -18.98 11.29
C GLY A 178 5.21 -20.00 10.20
N GLY A 179 4.74 -19.71 8.98
CA GLY A 179 4.95 -20.55 7.78
C GLY A 179 3.79 -21.50 7.47
N GLY A 180 2.90 -21.75 8.43
CA GLY A 180 1.69 -22.56 8.27
C GLY A 180 0.49 -21.79 7.71
N CYS A 181 -0.67 -22.44 7.74
CA CYS A 181 -1.96 -21.82 7.41
C CYS A 181 -2.25 -20.63 8.34
N VAL A 182 -2.94 -19.62 7.81
CA VAL A 182 -3.61 -18.63 8.67
C VAL A 182 -4.69 -19.33 9.50
N THR A 183 -4.57 -19.29 10.83
CA THR A 183 -5.44 -20.05 11.75
C THR A 183 -6.61 -19.25 12.30
N THR A 184 -6.52 -17.92 12.30
CA THR A 184 -7.51 -17.02 12.93
C THR A 184 -7.82 -15.81 12.06
N GLY A 185 -8.87 -15.07 12.44
CA GLY A 185 -9.28 -13.85 11.76
C GLY A 185 -10.10 -14.08 10.49
N PRO A 186 -10.45 -12.99 9.79
CA PRO A 186 -11.41 -13.00 8.68
C PRO A 186 -10.94 -13.79 7.45
N PHE A 187 -9.62 -13.98 7.28
CA PHE A 187 -9.02 -14.64 6.12
C PHE A 187 -8.58 -16.09 6.40
N LYS A 188 -8.96 -16.68 7.54
CA LYS A 188 -8.55 -18.06 7.90
C LYS A 188 -9.00 -19.12 6.88
N ASN A 189 -10.14 -18.89 6.23
CA ASN A 189 -10.73 -19.79 5.25
C ASN A 189 -10.49 -19.32 3.80
N THR A 190 -9.56 -18.39 3.58
CA THR A 190 -9.23 -17.92 2.23
C THR A 190 -8.52 -19.03 1.46
N THR A 191 -9.09 -19.40 0.32
CA THR A 191 -8.46 -20.27 -0.67
C THR A 191 -7.65 -19.44 -1.66
N VAL A 192 -6.38 -19.76 -1.81
CA VAL A 192 -5.50 -19.27 -2.87
C VAL A 192 -5.65 -20.20 -4.07
N HIS A 193 -6.13 -19.70 -5.21
CA HIS A 193 -6.41 -20.53 -6.39
C HIS A 193 -5.28 -20.57 -7.41
N LEU A 194 -4.47 -19.52 -7.49
CA LEU A 194 -3.44 -19.33 -8.52
C LEU A 194 -2.02 -19.53 -7.96
N GLY A 195 -1.03 -19.63 -8.85
CA GLY A 195 0.37 -19.80 -8.53
C GLY A 195 0.69 -21.13 -7.81
N PRO A 196 1.89 -21.28 -7.26
CA PRO A 196 3.01 -20.35 -7.37
C PRO A 196 3.58 -20.27 -8.80
N LEU A 197 4.13 -19.11 -9.19
CA LEU A 197 5.00 -18.97 -10.37
C LEU A 197 6.42 -19.43 -10.04
N SER A 198 6.94 -18.93 -8.91
CA SER A 198 8.20 -19.37 -8.29
C SER A 198 7.92 -19.59 -6.81
N GLY A 199 8.10 -20.83 -6.35
CA GLY A 199 7.80 -21.22 -4.97
C GLY A 199 8.98 -20.90 -4.05
N THR A 200 8.81 -19.92 -3.16
CA THR A 200 9.82 -19.58 -2.14
C THR A 200 9.53 -20.24 -0.78
N ILE A 201 8.30 -20.74 -0.58
CA ILE A 201 7.86 -21.36 0.66
C ILE A 201 7.82 -22.88 0.49
N SER A 202 8.62 -23.59 1.30
CA SER A 202 8.65 -25.05 1.33
C SER A 202 7.27 -25.67 1.55
N GLY A 203 7.02 -26.81 0.90
CA GLY A 203 5.75 -27.54 0.97
C GLY A 203 4.58 -26.89 0.22
N THR A 204 4.83 -25.86 -0.60
CA THR A 204 3.80 -25.31 -1.49
C THR A 204 3.65 -26.22 -2.71
N PRO A 205 2.44 -26.74 -3.02
CA PRO A 205 2.23 -27.55 -4.21
C PRO A 205 2.61 -26.80 -5.49
N VAL A 206 3.32 -27.48 -6.38
CA VAL A 206 3.66 -26.95 -7.72
C VAL A 206 2.37 -26.72 -8.49
N ASN A 207 2.27 -25.58 -9.19
CA ASN A 207 1.10 -25.29 -10.01
C ASN A 207 1.05 -26.27 -11.21
N PRO A 208 -0.13 -26.80 -11.58
CA PRO A 208 -0.25 -27.69 -12.73
C PRO A 208 0.09 -27.03 -14.08
N GLN A 209 0.15 -25.70 -14.15
CA GLN A 209 0.67 -24.96 -15.29
C GLN A 209 1.91 -24.15 -14.90
N ALA A 210 2.95 -24.20 -15.75
CA ALA A 210 4.21 -23.49 -15.52
C ALA A 210 4.06 -21.96 -15.43
N ASN A 211 3.03 -21.40 -16.08
CA ASN A 211 2.68 -19.97 -16.00
C ASN A 211 1.93 -19.60 -14.68
N GLY A 212 1.67 -20.56 -13.79
CA GLY A 212 0.97 -20.34 -12.53
C GLY A 212 -0.55 -20.13 -12.65
N PHE A 213 -1.16 -20.25 -13.83
CA PHE A 213 -2.59 -19.99 -14.05
C PHE A 213 -3.49 -21.22 -13.91
N GLY A 214 -2.91 -22.41 -13.71
CA GLY A 214 -3.66 -23.61 -13.40
C GLY A 214 -4.36 -23.51 -12.04
N TYR A 215 -5.51 -24.19 -11.91
CA TYR A 215 -6.24 -24.25 -10.64
C TYR A 215 -5.45 -25.04 -9.60
N ASN A 216 -4.97 -24.35 -8.57
CA ASN A 216 -4.12 -24.92 -7.51
C ASN A 216 -4.61 -24.48 -6.11
N PRO A 217 -5.82 -24.90 -5.69
CA PRO A 217 -6.45 -24.44 -4.46
C PRO A 217 -5.66 -24.88 -3.22
N ARG A 218 -5.34 -23.91 -2.36
CA ARG A 218 -4.64 -24.14 -1.09
C ARG A 218 -4.96 -23.04 -0.08
N TYR A 219 -4.65 -23.27 1.19
CA TYR A 219 -4.85 -22.26 2.24
C TYR A 219 -3.86 -21.09 2.09
N LEU A 220 -4.29 -19.90 2.53
CA LEU A 220 -3.39 -18.77 2.72
C LEU A 220 -2.38 -19.11 3.83
N ARG A 221 -1.09 -18.94 3.52
CA ARG A 221 0.03 -19.14 4.46
C ARG A 221 0.64 -17.81 4.84
N ARG A 222 1.11 -17.69 6.07
CA ARG A 222 1.92 -16.54 6.50
C ARG A 222 3.03 -16.95 7.45
N ASP A 223 4.19 -16.36 7.21
CA ASP A 223 5.31 -16.36 8.13
C ASP A 223 5.61 -14.89 8.46
N VAL A 224 5.18 -14.45 9.65
CA VAL A 224 5.43 -13.06 10.08
C VAL A 224 6.86 -12.99 10.57
N ASP A 225 7.73 -12.53 9.69
CA ASP A 225 9.17 -12.58 9.88
C ASP A 225 9.72 -11.28 10.46
N VAL A 226 10.36 -11.40 11.63
CA VAL A 226 10.96 -10.28 12.35
C VAL A 226 12.21 -9.76 11.65
N HIS A 227 12.94 -10.63 10.95
CA HIS A 227 14.19 -10.29 10.27
C HIS A 227 13.93 -9.39 9.05
N SER A 228 12.90 -9.69 8.28
CA SER A 228 12.39 -8.90 7.15
C SER A 228 11.85 -7.55 7.62
N ALA A 229 11.18 -7.51 8.77
CA ALA A 229 10.66 -6.27 9.34
C ALA A 229 11.78 -5.36 9.88
N ALA A 230 12.92 -5.92 10.31
CA ALA A 230 14.01 -5.20 10.95
C ALA A 230 14.61 -4.08 10.08
N VAL A 231 14.57 -4.25 8.76
CA VAL A 231 15.12 -3.30 7.78
C VAL A 231 14.09 -2.26 7.31
N ARG A 232 12.86 -2.31 7.81
CA ARG A 232 11.81 -1.38 7.44
C ARG A 232 11.83 -0.14 8.33
N LYS A 233 12.90 0.64 8.34
CA LYS A 233 13.03 1.80 9.23
C LYS A 233 12.70 3.11 8.54
N THR A 234 12.04 4.02 9.26
CA THR A 234 11.68 5.36 8.78
C THR A 234 12.88 6.14 8.24
N ASN A 235 14.06 6.01 8.86
CA ASN A 235 15.26 6.70 8.40
C ASN A 235 15.70 6.23 7.00
N TYR A 236 15.63 4.94 6.69
CA TYR A 236 15.99 4.44 5.36
C TYR A 236 15.07 5.01 4.28
N THR A 237 13.75 5.04 4.54
CA THR A 237 12.79 5.67 3.61
C THR A 237 13.00 7.17 3.50
N HIS A 238 13.26 7.85 4.62
CA HIS A 238 13.57 9.28 4.61
C HIS A 238 14.81 9.58 3.78
N ASP A 239 15.89 8.81 3.96
CA ASP A 239 17.16 9.00 3.27
C ASP A 239 17.02 8.73 1.77
N LEU A 240 16.27 7.71 1.36
CA LEU A 240 15.92 7.45 -0.04
C LEU A 240 15.23 8.67 -0.70
N ILE A 241 14.36 9.38 0.02
CA ILE A 241 13.63 10.52 -0.53
C ILE A 241 14.47 11.81 -0.48
N ALA A 242 15.22 12.01 0.60
CA ALA A 242 15.91 13.27 0.88
C ALA A 242 17.30 13.36 0.24
N ASN A 243 17.94 12.23 -0.09
CA ASN A 243 19.30 12.19 -0.62
C ASN A 243 19.32 11.84 -2.11
N PRO A 244 19.60 12.82 -3.00
CA PRO A 244 19.55 12.64 -4.46
C PRO A 244 20.65 11.73 -5.02
N SER A 245 21.64 11.33 -4.22
CA SER A 245 22.74 10.45 -4.65
C SER A 245 22.55 8.98 -4.29
N ASN A 246 21.36 8.57 -3.83
CA ASN A 246 21.09 7.16 -3.56
C ASN A 246 21.09 6.35 -4.86
N ALA A 247 22.08 5.47 -4.99
CA ALA A 247 22.28 4.59 -6.14
C ALA A 247 21.10 3.63 -6.38
N ASP A 248 20.24 3.40 -5.36
CA ASP A 248 19.06 2.54 -5.45
C ASP A 248 17.91 3.11 -6.30
N ILE A 249 18.01 4.37 -6.74
CA ILE A 249 16.98 5.07 -7.54
C ILE A 249 17.38 5.18 -9.03
N TYR A 250 18.57 4.69 -9.42
CA TYR A 250 19.09 4.78 -10.79
C TYR A 250 19.21 3.43 -11.51
#